data_AF-A0A2M6YRB5-F1
#
_entry.id   AF-A0A2M6YRB5-F1
#
_cell.length_a   1.000
_cell.length_b   1.000
_cell.length_c   1.000
_cell.angle_alpha   90.00
_cell.angle_beta   90.00
_cell.angle_gamma   90.00
#
_symmetry.space_group_name_H-M   'P 1'
#
loop_
_entity.id
_entity.type
_entity.pdbx_description
1 polymer ?
#
loop_
_entity_poly.entity_id
_entity_poly.type
_entity_poly.pdbx_seq_one_letter_code
_entity_poly.pdbx_strand_id
1 'polypeptide(L)'
;MRSSGHLHEKVDRKSEVNKDMKILGIDYGRTKMGIAVGDTVLKLAEPLQVLTSSKFKVQSSKLLAENAIEKIVIGVPGGKMDVEIKEFGAGLKKETGVRVEFFDETLTTQDAQQLLIISGRKRKLRKEKEDAVAAAIMLQYYLEGRDNDD
;
A
#
# COMPACT_ATOMS: atom_id res chain seq x y z
N MET A 1 -14.59 15.80 59.71
CA MET A 1 -13.39 16.67 59.63
C MET A 1 -12.48 16.16 58.51
N ARG A 2 -12.21 17.03 57.51
CA ARG A 2 -11.00 17.14 56.66
C ARG A 2 -10.48 15.85 55.99
N SER A 3 -10.66 15.68 54.68
CA SER A 3 -9.88 16.26 53.55
C SER A 3 -8.45 15.73 53.44
N SER A 4 -8.14 15.18 52.26
CA SER A 4 -6.85 15.02 51.53
C SER A 4 -6.89 13.66 50.82
N GLY A 5 -7.01 13.55 49.50
CA GLY A 5 -6.29 14.33 48.50
C GLY A 5 -5.09 13.50 48.02
N HIS A 6 -5.32 12.58 47.08
CA HIS A 6 -4.27 12.13 46.18
C HIS A 6 -4.87 11.88 44.80
N LEU A 7 -4.74 12.91 43.98
CA LEU A 7 -4.89 12.93 42.55
C LEU A 7 -3.90 11.93 41.94
N HIS A 8 -4.39 10.88 41.29
CA HIS A 8 -3.60 10.16 40.30
C HIS A 8 -4.26 10.39 38.95
N GLU A 9 -3.79 11.45 38.30
CA GLU A 9 -3.88 11.65 36.87
C GLU A 9 -3.17 10.47 36.19
N LYS A 10 -3.94 9.53 35.66
CA LYS A 10 -3.43 8.53 34.71
C LYS A 10 -4.13 8.77 33.38
N VAL A 11 -3.50 9.66 32.63
CA VAL A 11 -3.56 9.88 31.18
C VAL A 11 -4.17 8.69 30.44
N ASP A 12 -5.28 8.96 29.75
CA ASP A 12 -5.92 8.14 28.74
C ASP A 12 -4.88 7.48 27.82
N ARG A 13 -4.68 6.18 28.03
CA ARG A 13 -3.94 5.28 27.14
C ARG A 13 -4.75 4.00 27.07
N LYS A 14 -5.74 3.96 26.18
CA LYS A 14 -6.27 2.74 25.51
C LYS A 14 -7.60 3.05 24.81
N SER A 15 -7.51 3.54 23.58
CA SER A 15 -8.36 3.12 22.46
C SER A 15 -8.00 3.95 21.22
N GLU A 16 -6.83 3.69 20.64
CA GLU A 16 -6.66 3.97 19.21
C GLU A 16 -7.57 3.00 18.49
N VAL A 17 -8.79 3.46 18.19
CA VAL A 17 -9.72 2.76 17.31
C VAL A 17 -8.98 2.55 15.99
N ASN A 18 -8.73 1.30 15.62
CA ASN A 18 -8.29 0.93 14.28
C ASN A 18 -9.35 1.42 13.30
N LYS A 19 -9.20 2.67 12.86
CA LYS A 19 -10.05 3.29 11.87
C LYS A 19 -9.93 2.46 10.59
N ASP A 20 -11.05 2.16 9.94
CA ASP A 20 -11.10 1.46 8.66
C ASP A 20 -10.26 2.24 7.62
N MET A 21 -8.98 1.89 7.44
CA MET A 21 -8.11 2.58 6.50
C MET A 21 -8.15 1.86 5.16
N LYS A 22 -8.63 2.58 4.13
CA LYS A 22 -8.50 2.11 2.75
C LYS A 22 -7.11 2.45 2.21
N ILE A 23 -6.45 1.45 1.65
CA ILE A 23 -5.10 1.54 1.11
C ILE A 23 -5.12 1.32 -0.40
N LEU A 24 -4.36 2.11 -1.14
CA LEU A 24 -4.10 1.87 -2.57
C LEU A 24 -2.75 1.20 -2.76
N GLY A 25 -2.74 0.01 -3.36
CA GLY A 25 -1.53 -0.68 -3.79
C GLY A 25 -1.19 -0.30 -5.23
N ILE A 26 0.07 0.06 -5.46
CA ILE A 26 0.61 0.36 -6.78
C ILE A 26 1.79 -0.56 -7.06
N ASP A 27 1.64 -1.36 -8.11
CA ASP A 27 2.76 -2.07 -8.71
C ASP A 27 3.29 -1.23 -9.89
N TYR A 28 4.41 -0.55 -9.64
CA TYR A 28 4.96 0.46 -10.54
C TYR A 28 5.58 -0.18 -11.79
N GLY A 29 5.16 0.28 -12.95
CA GLY A 29 5.81 0.00 -14.23
C GLY A 29 5.87 1.26 -15.09
N ARG A 30 6.97 1.44 -15.82
CA ARG A 30 7.23 2.65 -16.63
C ARG A 30 6.13 2.97 -17.62
N THR A 31 5.53 1.96 -18.23
CA THR A 31 4.46 2.12 -19.24
C THR A 31 3.07 2.07 -18.63
N LYS A 32 2.87 1.16 -17.67
CA LYS A 32 1.58 0.87 -17.03
C LYS A 32 1.80 0.44 -15.59
N MET A 33 0.81 0.72 -14.75
CA MET A 33 0.80 0.42 -13.34
C MET A 33 -0.41 -0.45 -13.00
N GLY A 34 -0.15 -1.51 -12.25
CA GLY A 34 -1.19 -2.30 -11.61
C GLY A 34 -1.70 -1.57 -10.38
N ILE A 35 -3.02 -1.48 -10.24
CA ILE A 35 -3.68 -0.78 -9.15
C ILE A 35 -4.57 -1.76 -8.38
N ALA A 36 -4.43 -1.76 -7.06
CA ALA A 36 -5.24 -2.54 -6.14
C ALA A 36 -5.74 -1.68 -4.99
N VAL A 37 -6.83 -2.10 -4.35
CA VAL A 37 -7.37 -1.50 -3.14
C VAL A 37 -7.31 -2.52 -2.01
N GLY A 38 -7.06 -2.05 -0.80
CA GLY A 38 -6.98 -2.88 0.38
C GLY A 38 -7.71 -2.25 1.55
N ASP A 39 -8.13 -3.09 2.47
CA ASP A 39 -8.79 -2.70 3.71
C ASP A 39 -8.01 -3.26 4.90
N THR A 40 -7.61 -2.39 5.83
CA THR A 40 -6.80 -2.81 6.99
C THR A 40 -7.58 -3.62 8.02
N VAL A 41 -8.90 -3.47 8.07
CA VAL A 41 -9.75 -4.17 9.04
C VAL A 41 -10.12 -5.56 8.52
N LEU A 42 -10.49 -5.65 7.24
CA LEU A 42 -10.73 -6.95 6.60
C LEU A 42 -9.43 -7.69 6.27
N LYS A 43 -8.29 -6.99 6.21
CA LYS A 43 -6.99 -7.52 5.77
C LYS A 43 -7.04 -8.20 4.41
N LEU A 44 -7.80 -7.59 3.50
CA LEU A 44 -7.98 -8.08 2.14
C LEU A 44 -7.57 -7.02 1.13
N ALA A 45 -6.84 -7.47 0.11
CA ALA A 45 -6.50 -6.68 -1.07
C ALA A 45 -7.19 -7.25 -2.32
N GLU A 46 -7.72 -6.35 -3.15
CA GLU A 46 -8.43 -6.69 -4.37
C GLU A 46 -7.86 -5.92 -5.58
N PRO A 47 -7.75 -6.56 -6.75
CA PRO A 47 -7.32 -5.89 -7.97
C PRO A 47 -8.37 -4.89 -8.40
N LEU A 48 -7.97 -3.64 -8.65
CA LEU A 48 -8.88 -2.59 -9.11
C LEU A 48 -8.84 -2.46 -10.63
N GLN A 49 -7.68 -2.07 -11.18
CA GLN A 49 -7.51 -1.85 -12.62
C GLN A 49 -6.03 -1.70 -13.01
N VAL A 50 -5.77 -1.57 -14.30
CA VAL A 50 -4.45 -1.21 -14.83
C VAL A 50 -4.55 0.12 -15.56
N LEU A 51 -3.65 1.04 -15.23
CA LEU A 51 -3.59 2.36 -15.84
C LEU A 51 -2.23 2.56 -16.51
N THR A 52 -2.22 3.19 -17.69
CA THR A 52 -0.97 3.71 -18.24
C THR A 52 -0.44 4.81 -17.34
N SER A 53 0.87 5.05 -17.33
CA SER A 53 1.48 6.08 -16.49
C SER A 53 0.89 7.48 -16.72
N SER A 54 0.54 7.78 -17.98
CA SER A 54 -0.15 9.01 -18.36
C SER A 54 -1.57 9.12 -17.80
N LYS A 55 -2.37 8.03 -17.88
CA LYS A 55 -3.73 8.02 -17.34
C LYS A 55 -3.73 8.10 -15.82
N PHE A 56 -2.82 7.37 -15.18
CA PHE A 56 -2.69 7.39 -13.72
C PHE A 56 -2.41 8.80 -13.21
N LYS A 57 -1.48 9.54 -13.85
CA LYS A 57 -1.17 10.92 -13.48
C LYS A 57 -2.39 11.84 -13.52
N VAL A 58 -3.31 11.64 -14.46
CA VAL A 58 -4.51 12.47 -14.60
C VAL A 58 -5.63 12.02 -13.65
N GLN A 59 -5.68 10.72 -13.31
CA GLN A 59 -6.80 10.12 -12.60
C GLN A 59 -6.52 9.84 -11.13
N SER A 60 -5.28 9.91 -10.66
CA SER A 60 -4.84 9.55 -9.31
C SER A 60 -5.69 10.24 -8.23
N SER A 61 -5.84 11.56 -8.28
CA SER A 61 -6.62 12.30 -7.29
C SER A 61 -8.10 11.89 -7.24
N LYS A 62 -8.71 11.64 -8.42
CA LYS A 62 -10.09 11.16 -8.52
C LYS A 62 -10.21 9.74 -7.95
N LEU A 63 -9.30 8.86 -8.33
CA LEU A 63 -9.24 7.47 -7.85
C LEU A 63 -9.12 7.40 -6.33
N LEU A 64 -8.26 8.23 -5.75
CA LEU A 64 -8.04 8.30 -4.29
C LEU A 64 -9.31 8.79 -3.57
N ALA A 65 -9.98 9.81 -4.11
CA ALA A 65 -11.21 10.34 -3.54
C ALA A 65 -12.38 9.34 -3.63
N GLU A 66 -12.60 8.71 -4.79
CA GLU A 66 -13.70 7.76 -5.01
C GLU A 66 -13.60 6.51 -4.12
N ASN A 67 -12.37 6.08 -3.80
CA ASN A 67 -12.11 4.91 -2.97
C ASN A 67 -11.78 5.25 -1.51
N ALA A 68 -11.91 6.53 -1.11
CA ALA A 68 -11.59 7.02 0.23
C ALA A 68 -10.19 6.60 0.74
N ILE A 69 -9.18 6.65 -0.14
CA ILE A 69 -7.84 6.16 0.17
C ILE A 69 -7.13 7.08 1.16
N GLU A 70 -6.65 6.50 2.26
CA GLU A 70 -5.90 7.20 3.31
C GLU A 70 -4.39 6.91 3.26
N LYS A 71 -3.97 5.86 2.51
CA LYS A 71 -2.57 5.48 2.34
C LYS A 71 -2.31 4.88 0.97
N ILE A 72 -1.13 5.14 0.41
CA ILE A 72 -0.62 4.51 -0.80
C ILE A 72 0.58 3.65 -0.44
N VAL A 73 0.62 2.43 -0.97
CA VAL A 73 1.75 1.49 -0.85
C VAL A 73 2.26 1.20 -2.26
N ILE A 74 3.56 1.41 -2.48
CA ILE A 74 4.19 1.21 -3.77
C ILE A 74 5.23 0.10 -3.64
N GLY A 75 5.10 -0.95 -4.45
CA GLY A 75 6.08 -2.03 -4.52
C GLY A 75 7.41 -1.53 -5.07
N VAL A 76 8.52 -1.94 -4.45
CA VAL A 76 9.88 -1.73 -4.97
C VAL A 76 10.57 -3.09 -5.15
N PRO A 77 11.06 -3.40 -6.37
CA PRO A 77 11.68 -4.70 -6.65
C PRO A 77 13.12 -4.81 -6.14
N GLY A 78 13.68 -3.73 -5.57
CA GLY A 78 15.08 -3.63 -5.17
C GLY A 78 15.99 -3.28 -6.35
N GLY A 79 16.84 -2.26 -6.18
CA GLY A 79 17.93 -1.94 -7.09
C GLY A 79 17.72 -0.65 -7.90
N LYS A 80 18.14 -0.64 -9.17
CA LYS A 80 18.28 0.60 -9.97
C LYS A 80 16.96 1.36 -10.18
N MET A 81 15.81 0.69 -10.10
CA MET A 81 14.50 1.31 -10.31
C MET A 81 13.95 2.01 -9.06
N ASP A 82 14.51 1.75 -7.88
CA ASP A 82 13.99 2.27 -6.61
C ASP A 82 14.03 3.79 -6.54
N VAL A 83 15.06 4.42 -7.13
CA VAL A 83 15.18 5.88 -7.16
C VAL A 83 14.00 6.50 -7.91
N GLU A 84 13.71 5.98 -9.10
CA GLU A 84 12.59 6.42 -9.94
C GLU A 84 11.24 6.22 -9.25
N ILE A 85 11.04 5.06 -8.60
CA ILE A 85 9.82 4.76 -7.85
C ILE A 85 9.66 5.69 -6.65
N LYS A 86 10.75 5.99 -5.94
CA LYS A 86 10.74 6.90 -4.79
C LYS A 86 10.44 8.34 -5.21
N GLU A 87 10.99 8.81 -6.32
CA GLU A 87 10.67 10.11 -6.89
C GLU A 87 9.20 10.21 -7.31
N PHE A 88 8.68 9.15 -7.96
CA PHE A 88 7.26 9.04 -8.29
C PHE A 88 6.39 9.11 -7.03
N GLY A 89 6.69 8.32 -6.00
CA GLY A 89 5.95 8.34 -4.73
C GLY A 89 6.01 9.70 -4.02
N ALA A 90 7.17 10.37 -4.04
CA ALA A 90 7.31 11.72 -3.49
C ALA A 90 6.43 12.74 -4.25
N GLY A 91 6.38 12.63 -5.58
CA GLY A 91 5.48 13.41 -6.42
C GLY A 91 4.01 13.20 -6.07
N LEU A 92 3.59 11.93 -5.94
CA LEU A 92 2.21 11.60 -5.52
C LEU A 92 1.86 12.17 -4.16
N LYS A 93 2.75 12.02 -3.18
CA LYS A 93 2.54 12.56 -1.83
C LYS A 93 2.34 14.07 -1.89
N LYS A 94 3.14 14.78 -2.70
CA LYS A 94 3.04 16.24 -2.85
C LYS A 94 1.75 16.66 -3.55
N GLU A 95 1.32 15.92 -4.57
CA GLU A 95 0.12 16.23 -5.36
C GLU A 95 -1.18 15.93 -4.60
N THR A 96 -1.21 14.82 -3.87
CA THR A 96 -2.44 14.27 -3.28
C THR A 96 -2.56 14.52 -1.78
N GLY A 97 -1.44 14.82 -1.10
CA GLY A 97 -1.37 14.90 0.35
C GLY A 97 -1.46 13.55 1.07
N VAL A 98 -1.69 12.45 0.35
CA VAL A 98 -1.85 11.11 0.92
C VAL A 98 -0.49 10.53 1.30
N ARG A 99 -0.42 9.84 2.44
CA ARG A 99 0.80 9.17 2.90
C ARG A 99 1.20 8.07 1.93
N VAL A 100 2.48 8.06 1.53
CA VAL A 100 3.07 7.04 0.66
C VAL A 100 4.08 6.22 1.46
N GLU A 101 3.98 4.90 1.36
CA GLU A 101 4.94 3.92 1.89
C GLU A 101 5.48 3.06 0.74
N PHE A 102 6.70 2.56 0.90
CA PHE A 102 7.35 1.68 -0.08
C PHE A 102 7.48 0.29 0.53
N PHE A 103 7.07 -0.72 -0.23
CA PHE A 103 7.14 -2.11 0.19
C PHE A 103 8.24 -2.82 -0.60
N ASP A 104 9.28 -3.25 0.12
CA ASP A 104 10.37 -4.02 -0.47
C ASP A 104 9.92 -5.47 -0.65
N GLU A 105 9.70 -5.84 -1.91
CA GLU A 105 9.22 -7.17 -2.31
C GLU A 105 10.23 -8.27 -1.93
N THR A 106 11.51 -7.91 -1.73
CA THR A 106 12.58 -8.84 -1.35
C THR A 106 12.56 -9.23 0.13
N LEU A 107 11.81 -8.51 0.98
CA LEU A 107 11.68 -8.83 2.41
C LEU A 107 10.61 -9.89 2.70
N THR A 108 9.96 -10.41 1.66
CA THR A 108 8.93 -11.46 1.78
C THR A 108 9.57 -12.86 1.94
N THR A 109 8.81 -13.82 2.49
CA THR A 109 9.29 -15.21 2.69
C THR A 109 9.69 -15.86 1.36
N GLN A 110 10.50 -16.92 1.37
CA GLN A 110 10.89 -17.60 0.12
C GLN A 110 9.69 -18.08 -0.72
N ASP A 111 8.60 -18.51 -0.07
CA ASP A 111 7.37 -18.93 -0.76
C ASP A 111 6.62 -17.72 -1.36
N ALA A 112 6.55 -16.61 -0.63
CA ALA A 112 5.96 -15.36 -1.10
C ALA A 112 6.78 -14.75 -2.26
N GLN A 113 8.11 -14.76 -2.13
CA GLN A 113 9.04 -14.39 -3.20
C GLN A 113 8.85 -15.29 -4.42
N GLN A 114 8.68 -16.61 -4.25
CA GLN A 114 8.40 -17.49 -5.40
C GLN A 114 7.08 -17.12 -6.08
N LEU A 115 6.02 -16.80 -5.33
CA LEU A 115 4.76 -16.33 -5.90
C LEU A 115 4.91 -14.98 -6.63
N LEU A 116 5.70 -14.05 -6.08
CA LEU A 116 6.03 -12.76 -6.69
C LEU A 116 6.98 -12.90 -7.91
N ILE A 117 7.90 -13.86 -7.89
CA ILE A 117 8.82 -14.15 -9.01
C ILE A 117 8.08 -14.89 -10.12
N ILE A 118 7.20 -15.82 -9.78
CA ILE A 118 6.32 -16.51 -10.74
C ILE A 118 5.37 -15.48 -11.37
N SER A 119 4.81 -14.54 -10.59
CA SER A 119 4.01 -13.44 -11.13
C SER A 119 4.87 -12.50 -11.99
N GLY A 120 6.07 -12.14 -11.56
CA GLY A 120 7.03 -11.30 -12.29
C GLY A 120 7.54 -11.92 -13.61
N ARG A 121 7.80 -13.24 -13.65
CA ARG A 121 8.16 -13.95 -14.88
C ARG A 121 6.96 -14.06 -15.85
N LYS A 122 5.73 -14.20 -15.32
CA LYS A 122 4.49 -14.12 -16.11
C LYS A 122 4.21 -12.69 -16.63
N ARG A 123 4.62 -11.66 -15.89
CA ARG A 123 4.54 -10.23 -16.25
C ARG A 123 5.26 -9.91 -17.57
N LYS A 124 6.37 -10.61 -17.85
CA LYS A 124 7.11 -10.53 -19.13
C LYS A 124 6.34 -11.15 -20.32
N LEU A 125 5.23 -11.85 -20.08
CA LEU A 125 4.48 -12.63 -21.06
C LEU A 125 2.99 -12.24 -21.26
N ARG A 126 2.35 -11.34 -20.48
CA ARG A 126 0.86 -11.37 -20.36
C ARG A 126 0.07 -10.04 -20.27
N LYS A 127 -1.25 -10.19 -20.50
CA LYS A 127 -2.34 -9.21 -20.78
C LYS A 127 -2.72 -8.32 -19.57
N GLU A 128 -3.40 -7.20 -19.85
CA GLU A 128 -3.81 -6.11 -18.93
C GLU A 128 -4.47 -6.54 -17.61
N LYS A 129 -5.17 -7.66 -17.50
CA LYS A 129 -5.81 -8.06 -16.23
C LYS A 129 -4.80 -8.53 -15.16
N GLU A 130 -3.59 -8.90 -15.55
CA GLU A 130 -2.64 -9.54 -14.63
C GLU A 130 -1.82 -8.55 -13.80
N ASP A 131 -1.57 -7.32 -14.26
CA ASP A 131 -0.81 -6.36 -13.46
C ASP A 131 -1.61 -5.88 -12.24
N ALA A 132 -2.94 -5.74 -12.35
CA ALA A 132 -3.79 -5.41 -11.20
C ALA A 132 -3.77 -6.54 -10.15
N VAL A 133 -3.72 -7.80 -10.60
CA VAL A 133 -3.59 -8.96 -9.71
C VAL A 133 -2.23 -8.96 -9.01
N ALA A 134 -1.15 -8.64 -9.72
CA ALA A 134 0.17 -8.51 -9.10
C ALA A 134 0.18 -7.43 -8.00
N ALA A 135 -0.42 -6.27 -8.27
CA ALA A 135 -0.59 -5.21 -7.27
C ALA A 135 -1.40 -5.66 -6.05
N ALA A 136 -2.45 -6.45 -6.25
CA ALA A 136 -3.27 -6.99 -5.16
C ALA A 136 -2.49 -7.99 -4.30
N ILE A 137 -1.72 -8.90 -4.92
CA ILE A 137 -0.85 -9.84 -4.20
C ILE A 137 0.20 -9.10 -3.37
N MET A 138 0.87 -8.10 -3.95
CA MET A 138 1.85 -7.28 -3.24
C MET A 138 1.20 -6.57 -2.04
N LEU A 139 0.03 -5.96 -2.25
CA LEU A 139 -0.69 -5.27 -1.19
C LEU A 139 -1.17 -6.25 -0.10
N GLN A 140 -1.59 -7.46 -0.47
CA GLN A 140 -1.98 -8.50 0.47
C GLN A 140 -0.82 -8.85 1.41
N TYR A 141 0.38 -9.06 0.88
CA TYR A 141 1.57 -9.30 1.71
C TYR A 141 1.90 -8.13 2.64
N TYR A 142 1.73 -6.90 2.16
CA TYR A 142 1.91 -5.72 3.01
C TYR A 142 0.89 -5.68 4.17
N LEU A 143 -0.37 -6.08 3.92
CA LEU A 143 -1.40 -6.14 4.95
C LEU A 143 -1.14 -7.24 5.98
N GLU A 144 -0.67 -8.41 5.54
CA GLU A 144 -0.31 -9.55 6.40
C GLU A 144 0.96 -9.30 7.22
N GLY A 145 1.95 -8.63 6.65
CA GLY A 145 3.21 -8.29 7.33
C GLY A 145 3.05 -7.34 8.52
N ARG A 146 1.90 -6.68 8.64
CA ARG A 146 1.57 -5.81 9.79
C ARG A 146 1.19 -6.55 11.07
N ASP A 147 0.99 -7.88 11.01
CA ASP A 147 0.61 -8.70 12.17
C ASP A 147 1.81 -9.28 12.94
N ASN A 148 3.04 -9.10 12.47
CA ASN A 148 4.22 -9.71 13.10
C ASN A 148 4.95 -8.79 14.10
N ASP A 149 4.40 -7.59 14.38
CA ASP A 149 4.90 -6.69 15.43
C ASP A 149 3.93 -6.70 16.64
N ASP A 150 3.81 -7.86 17.29
CA ASP A 150 3.22 -8.02 18.64
C ASP A 150 4.33 -8.32 19.68
#